data_AF-A0A0F9IM94-F1
#
_entry.id   AF-A0A0F9IM94-F1
#
_cell.length_a   1.000
_cell.length_b   1.000
_cell.length_c   1.000
_cell.angle_alpha   90.00
_cell.angle_beta   90.00
_cell.angle_gamma   90.00
#
_symmetry.space_group_name_H-M   'P 1'
#
loop_
_entity.id
_entity.type
_entity.pdbx_description
1 polymer ?
#
loop_
_entity_poly.entity_id
_entity_poly.type
_entity_poly.pdbx_seq_one_letter_code
_entity_poly.pdbx_strand_id
1 'polypeptide(L)'
;MGDAGFENIQFKGVPVTWSPSCANTRMYFLNLNFLKFTYDPIAFFDMTEWKAIPDQVNDRAAQIITAGNLVTGRRRTHGVIFGIDTE
;
A
#
# COMPACT_ATOMS: atom_id res chain seq x y z
N MET A 1 -25.83 22.64 -18.23
CA MET A 1 -24.51 22.85 -18.85
C MET A 1 -23.58 21.90 -18.15
N GLY A 2 -23.19 20.83 -18.85
CA GLY A 2 -22.77 19.56 -18.25
C GLY A 2 -21.47 19.67 -17.47
N ASP A 3 -21.55 19.30 -16.20
CA ASP A 3 -20.40 18.97 -15.38
C ASP A 3 -19.82 17.67 -15.95
N ALA A 4 -18.80 17.79 -16.80
CA ALA A 4 -18.02 16.65 -17.26
C ALA A 4 -17.06 16.26 -16.13
N GLY A 5 -17.64 15.73 -15.04
CA GLY A 5 -16.91 15.04 -14.00
C GLY A 5 -16.24 13.81 -14.60
N PHE A 6 -15.03 13.99 -15.15
CA PHE A 6 -14.21 12.88 -15.60
C PHE A 6 -13.76 12.09 -14.37
N GLU A 7 -14.58 11.13 -13.94
CA GLU A 7 -14.33 10.28 -12.77
C GLU A 7 -13.17 9.29 -12.98
N ASN A 8 -12.76 9.04 -14.23
CA ASN A 8 -11.72 8.06 -14.52
C ASN A 8 -10.80 8.52 -15.66
N ILE A 9 -9.60 8.95 -15.28
CA ILE A 9 -8.49 9.13 -16.22
C ILE A 9 -8.01 7.72 -16.59
N GLN A 10 -8.05 7.36 -17.87
CA GLN A 10 -7.57 6.08 -18.36
C GLN A 10 -6.37 6.28 -19.28
N PHE A 11 -5.36 5.43 -19.13
CA PHE A 11 -4.21 5.36 -20.02
C PHE A 11 -4.19 4.02 -20.74
N LYS A 12 -4.35 4.02 -22.07
CA LYS A 12 -4.38 2.81 -22.91
C LYS A 12 -5.42 1.76 -22.43
N GLY A 13 -6.58 2.22 -21.98
CA GLY A 13 -7.65 1.36 -21.46
C GLY A 13 -7.40 0.83 -20.05
N VAL A 14 -6.33 1.27 -19.37
CA VAL A 14 -6.07 0.95 -17.97
C VAL A 14 -6.43 2.17 -17.12
N PRO A 15 -7.23 2.04 -16.05
CA PRO A 15 -7.56 3.16 -15.18
C PRO A 15 -6.31 3.67 -14.44
N VAL A 16 -6.17 4.98 -14.37
CA VAL A 16 -5.13 5.66 -13.60
C VAL A 16 -5.72 6.00 -12.23
N THR A 17 -5.15 5.43 -11.17
CA THR A 17 -5.59 5.68 -9.80
C THR A 17 -4.65 6.69 -9.14
N TRP A 18 -5.22 7.78 -8.63
CA TRP A 18 -4.48 8.72 -7.78
C TRP A 18 -4.33 8.16 -6.36
N SER A 19 -3.17 8.37 -5.75
CA SER A 19 -2.91 8.01 -4.35
C SER A 19 -2.15 9.14 -3.66
N PRO A 20 -2.60 9.60 -2.47
CA PRO A 20 -1.92 10.67 -1.74
C PRO A 20 -0.53 10.27 -1.24
N SER A 21 -0.26 8.96 -1.12
CA SER A 21 1.05 8.44 -0.69
C SER A 21 2.06 8.34 -1.84
N CYS A 22 1.64 8.59 -3.08
CA CYS A 22 2.55 8.67 -4.22
C CYS A 22 3.11 10.09 -4.31
N ALA A 23 4.44 10.22 -4.43
CA ALA A 23 5.07 11.53 -4.63
C ALA A 23 4.56 12.20 -5.91
N ASN A 24 4.23 13.49 -5.85
CA ASN A 24 3.71 14.27 -6.98
C ASN A 24 4.59 14.22 -8.23
N THR A 25 5.90 14.09 -8.05
CA THR A 25 6.88 14.07 -9.15
C THR A 25 6.97 12.73 -9.89
N ARG A 26 6.11 11.75 -9.55
CA ARG A 26 6.21 10.37 -10.05
C ARG A 26 4.87 9.77 -10.43
N MET A 27 4.91 8.96 -11.50
CA MET A 27 3.81 8.07 -11.88
C MET A 27 4.33 6.65 -12.04
N TYR A 28 3.66 5.69 -11.38
CA TYR A 28 4.06 4.27 -11.40
C TYR A 28 3.16 3.44 -12.31
N PHE A 29 3.78 2.71 -13.23
CA PHE A 29 3.14 1.71 -14.07
C PHE A 29 3.42 0.33 -13.45
N LEU A 30 2.47 -0.17 -12.67
CA LEU A 30 2.63 -1.41 -11.92
C LEU A 30 1.89 -2.56 -12.60
N ASN A 31 2.59 -3.68 -12.77
CA ASN A 31 1.96 -4.93 -13.17
C ASN A 31 1.66 -5.78 -11.92
N LEU A 32 0.38 -5.84 -11.53
CA LEU A 32 -0.06 -6.54 -10.32
C LEU A 32 0.15 -8.07 -10.40
N ASN A 33 0.31 -8.66 -11.58
CA ASN A 33 0.60 -10.10 -11.69
C ASN A 33 2.00 -10.47 -11.15
N PHE A 34 2.93 -9.51 -11.16
CA PHE A 34 4.31 -9.69 -10.73
C PHE A 34 4.64 -8.99 -9.41
N LEU A 35 3.67 -8.32 -8.81
CA LEU A 35 3.79 -7.66 -7.51
C LEU A 35 2.99 -8.46 -6.49
N LYS A 36 3.65 -9.01 -5.47
CA LYS A 36 3.01 -9.83 -4.44
C LYS A 36 3.37 -9.30 -3.07
N PHE A 37 2.38 -9.20 -2.19
CA PHE A 37 2.61 -8.98 -0.78
C PHE A 37 2.75 -10.34 -0.10
N THR A 38 3.90 -10.59 0.49
CA THR A 38 4.18 -11.80 1.27
C THR A 38 4.20 -11.43 2.74
N TYR A 39 3.49 -12.17 3.57
CA TYR A 39 3.42 -11.94 5.00
C TYR A 39 3.86 -13.18 5.78
N ASP A 40 4.31 -12.97 7.01
CA ASP A 40 4.52 -14.06 7.96
C ASP A 40 3.17 -14.46 8.55
N PRO A 41 2.71 -15.71 8.38
CA PRO A 41 1.42 -16.16 8.90
C PRO A 41 1.30 -16.09 10.42
N ILE A 42 2.42 -16.12 11.17
CA ILE A 42 2.40 -16.06 12.65
C ILE A 42 2.16 -14.62 13.13
N ALA A 43 2.53 -13.64 12.31
CA ALA A 43 2.42 -12.22 12.61
C ALA A 43 1.60 -11.54 11.52
N PHE A 44 0.40 -12.05 11.23
CA PHE A 44 -0.52 -11.44 10.26
C PHE A 44 -1.84 -11.08 10.91
N PHE A 45 -1.90 -9.90 11.50
CA PHE A 45 -3.09 -9.36 12.18
C PHE A 45 -3.64 -10.26 13.30
N ASP A 46 -2.84 -11.21 13.78
CA ASP A 46 -3.18 -12.01 14.93
C ASP A 46 -2.83 -11.26 16.21
N MET A 47 -3.67 -11.45 17.22
CA MET A 47 -3.57 -10.77 18.50
C MET A 47 -2.61 -11.54 19.40
N THR A 48 -1.55 -10.88 19.86
CA THR A 48 -0.65 -11.51 20.83
C THR A 48 -1.37 -11.76 22.14
N GLU A 49 -0.89 -12.75 22.91
CA GLU A 49 -1.38 -12.99 24.26
C GLU A 49 -1.42 -11.71 25.10
N TRP A 50 -2.47 -11.61 25.93
CA TRP A 50 -2.64 -10.53 26.87
C TRP A 50 -1.51 -10.52 27.89
N LYS A 51 -0.67 -9.49 27.87
CA LYS A 51 0.39 -9.28 28.85
C LYS A 51 -0.09 -8.29 29.90
N ALA A 52 0.13 -8.62 31.17
CA ALA A 52 -0.12 -7.70 32.28
C ALA A 52 0.87 -6.54 32.22
N ILE A 53 0.40 -5.31 32.44
CA ILE A 53 1.25 -4.12 32.43
C ILE A 53 1.87 -3.98 33.84
N PRO A 54 3.21 -3.85 33.96
CA PRO A 54 3.84 -3.56 35.24
C PRO A 54 3.28 -2.25 35.83
N ASP A 55 2.99 -2.23 37.13
CA ASP A 55 2.41 -1.08 37.88
C ASP A 55 0.94 -0.68 37.56
N GLN A 56 0.18 -1.49 36.83
CA GLN A 56 -1.27 -1.29 36.69
C GLN A 56 -2.06 -2.55 37.06
N VAL A 57 -2.67 -2.53 38.25
CA VAL A 57 -3.51 -3.62 38.74
C VAL A 57 -4.76 -3.72 37.86
N ASN A 58 -4.94 -4.89 37.21
CA ASN A 58 -6.04 -5.26 36.30
C ASN A 58 -5.95 -4.78 34.83
N ASP A 59 -4.95 -3.99 34.44
CA ASP A 59 -4.78 -3.62 33.03
C ASP A 59 -3.95 -4.65 32.26
N ARG A 60 -4.40 -4.97 31.04
CA ARG A 60 -3.75 -5.90 30.12
C ARG A 60 -3.60 -5.22 28.77
N ALA A 61 -2.46 -5.42 28.12
CA ALA A 61 -2.23 -5.01 26.75
C ALA A 61 -2.02 -6.23 25.86
N ALA A 62 -2.57 -6.17 24.67
CA ALA A 62 -2.28 -7.10 23.59
C ALA A 62 -1.94 -6.27 22.35
N GLN A 63 -0.93 -6.71 21.62
CA GLN A 63 -0.44 -6.05 20.43
C GLN A 63 -0.91 -6.82 19.21
N ILE A 64 -1.25 -6.09 18.16
CA ILE A 64 -1.50 -6.68 16.85
C ILE A 64 -0.29 -6.31 16.00
N ILE A 65 0.42 -7.33 15.53
CA ILE A 65 1.63 -7.15 14.72
C ILE A 65 1.40 -7.70 13.31
N THR A 66 1.95 -6.98 12.34
CA THR A 66 1.97 -7.42 10.94
C THR A 66 3.40 -7.38 10.41
N ALA A 67 3.97 -8.55 10.13
CA ALA A 67 5.25 -8.68 9.46
C ALA A 67 5.01 -9.06 8.00
N GLY A 68 5.40 -8.17 7.08
CA GLY A 68 5.23 -8.42 5.66
C GLY A 68 6.24 -7.68 4.81
N ASN A 69 6.34 -8.11 3.56
CA ASN A 69 7.22 -7.53 2.56
C ASN A 69 6.53 -7.51 1.19
N LEU A 70 6.82 -6.48 0.41
CA LEU A 70 6.38 -6.38 -0.98
C LEU A 70 7.47 -6.92 -1.89
N VAL A 71 7.14 -7.99 -2.63
CA VAL A 71 8.08 -8.70 -3.51
C VAL A 71 7.69 -8.51 -4.97
N THR A 72 8.68 -8.28 -5.83
CA THR A 72 8.49 -8.24 -7.29
C THR A 72 9.29 -9.35 -7.96
N GLY A 73 8.61 -10.15 -8.80
CA GLY A 73 9.26 -11.20 -9.58
C GLY A 73 9.94 -10.69 -10.85
N ARG A 74 9.57 -9.51 -11.36
CA ARG A 74 10.06 -9.00 -12.65
C ARG A 74 10.07 -7.47 -12.68
N ARG A 75 11.20 -6.87 -12.31
CA ARG A 75 11.37 -5.40 -12.28
C ARG A 75 11.13 -4.73 -13.64
N ARG A 76 11.53 -5.37 -14.74
CA ARG A 76 11.39 -4.85 -16.12
C ARG A 76 9.94 -4.68 -16.61
N THR A 77 8.95 -5.26 -15.94
CA THR A 77 7.53 -5.07 -16.29
C THR A 77 6.88 -3.93 -15.54
N HIS A 78 7.62 -3.30 -14.62
CA HIS A 78 7.20 -2.07 -13.96
C HIS A 78 7.86 -0.89 -14.65
N GLY A 79 7.13 0.22 -14.74
CA GLY A 79 7.63 1.49 -15.26
C GLY A 79 7.47 2.59 -14.22
N VAL A 80 8.36 3.58 -14.27
CA VAL A 80 8.22 4.81 -13.51
C VAL A 80 8.54 5.98 -14.41
N ILE A 81 7.67 6.98 -14.42
CA ILE A 81 8.00 8.32 -14.89
C ILE A 81 8.40 9.10 -13.65
N PHE A 82 9.56 9.77 -13.71
CA PHE A 82 10.11 10.56 -12.62
C PHE A 82 10.46 11.97 -13.12
N GLY A 83 10.44 12.94 -12.21
CA GLY A 83 10.75 14.34 -12.54
C GLY A 83 9.62 15.02 -13.31
N ILE A 84 8.37 14.63 -13.04
CA ILE A 84 7.20 15.34 -13.57
C ILE A 84 7.16 16.70 -12.91
N ASP A 85 7.04 17.75 -13.73
CA ASP A 85 6.85 19.11 -13.24
C ASP A 85 5.42 19.24 -12.71
N THR A 86 5.29 19.62 -11.44
CA THR A 86 4.01 19.67 -10.73
C THR A 86 3.71 21.05 -10.15
N GLU A 87 4.52 22.05 -10.48
CA GLU A 87 4.37 23.46 -10.07
C GLU A 87 4.32 24.37 -11.30
#